data_AF-A0A6C0JZN3-F1
#
_entry.id   AF-A0A6C0JZN3-F1
#
_cell.length_a   1.000
_cell.length_b   1.000
_cell.length_c   1.000
_cell.angle_alpha   90.00
_cell.angle_beta   90.00
_cell.angle_gamma   90.00
#
_symmetry.space_group_name_H-M   'P 1'
#
loop_
_entity.id
_entity.type
_entity.pdbx_description
1 polymer ?
#
loop_
_entity_poly.entity_id
_entity_poly.type
_entity_poly.pdbx_seq_one_letter_code
_entity_poly.pdbx_strand_id
1 'polypeptide(L)'
;MSALTSIQIQALVRNMDASVRKHRLTKQVNPDKYREKIVEENKYLYDHFPTIFEMHMDGKLDSTFFEMLKLRRKVELGELTDDEASRVIGQKLFDRFVAPVIGTSPPPEKPLSYSEYYKQYASDSKEAPSS
;
A
#
# COMPACT_ATOMS: atom_id res chain seq x y z
N MET A 1 8.01 -13.32 18.03
CA MET A 1 8.41 -12.02 17.43
C MET A 1 7.16 -11.19 17.29
N SER A 2 7.08 -10.00 17.88
CA SER A 2 5.91 -9.13 17.74
C SER A 2 5.87 -8.60 16.31
N ALA A 3 4.99 -9.17 15.49
CA ALA A 3 4.80 -8.74 14.12
C ALA A 3 4.30 -7.28 14.13
N LEU A 4 4.82 -6.43 13.24
CA LEU A 4 4.42 -5.01 13.19
C LEU A 4 2.90 -4.88 13.01
N THR A 5 2.34 -3.86 13.63
CA THR A 5 0.91 -3.58 13.50
C THR A 5 0.60 -2.95 12.15
N SER A 6 -0.65 -3.10 11.72
CA SER A 6 -1.23 -2.44 10.55
C SER A 6 -0.94 -0.93 10.54
N ILE A 7 -1.04 -0.28 11.70
CA ILE A 7 -0.77 1.14 11.89
C ILE A 7 0.72 1.45 11.71
N GLN A 8 1.62 0.61 12.25
CA GLN A 8 3.06 0.80 12.09
C GLN A 8 3.49 0.65 10.62
N ILE A 9 2.95 -0.33 9.90
CA ILE A 9 3.22 -0.53 8.47
C ILE A 9 2.71 0.68 7.67
N GLN A 10 1.50 1.17 7.98
CA GLN A 10 0.97 2.37 7.33
C GLN A 10 1.85 3.60 7.58
N ALA A 11 2.37 3.77 8.80
CA ALA A 11 3.26 4.87 9.14
C ALA A 11 4.59 4.80 8.36
N LEU A 12 5.16 3.60 8.18
CA LEU A 12 6.38 3.42 7.38
C LEU A 12 6.18 3.85 5.92
N VAL A 13 5.08 3.45 5.28
CA VAL A 13 4.79 3.87 3.90
C VAL A 13 4.54 5.37 3.81
N ARG A 14 3.85 5.97 4.78
CA ARG A 14 3.64 7.43 4.84
C ARG A 14 4.95 8.20 5.06
N ASN A 15 5.89 7.66 5.82
CA ASN A 15 7.23 8.25 5.96
C ASN A 15 7.99 8.21 4.65
N MET A 16 7.89 7.11 3.90
CA MET A 16 8.48 6.99 2.58
C MET A 16 7.92 8.04 1.61
N ASP A 17 6.63 8.39 1.68
CA ASP A 17 6.10 9.52 0.89
C ASP A 17 6.82 10.84 1.19
N ALA A 18 7.16 11.09 2.45
CA ALA A 18 7.87 12.29 2.84
C ALA A 18 9.29 12.30 2.22
N SER A 19 9.99 11.16 2.27
CA SER A 19 11.29 10.98 1.63
C SER A 19 11.22 11.17 0.10
N VAL A 20 10.23 10.55 -0.56
CA VAL A 20 10.01 10.66 -2.01
C VAL A 20 9.77 12.12 -2.41
N ARG A 21 8.93 12.84 -1.65
CA ARG A 21 8.67 14.28 -1.89
C ARG A 21 9.92 15.12 -1.66
N LYS A 22 10.68 14.84 -0.59
CA LYS A 22 11.91 15.55 -0.23
C LYS A 22 12.98 15.43 -1.31
N HIS A 23 13.16 14.24 -1.88
CA HIS A 23 14.19 13.97 -2.89
C HIS A 23 13.69 14.00 -4.34
N ARG A 24 12.51 14.59 -4.60
CA ARG A 24 11.90 14.65 -5.94
C ARG A 24 12.83 15.24 -7.02
N LEU A 25 13.61 16.27 -6.68
CA LEU A 25 14.57 16.88 -7.61
C LEU A 25 15.75 15.95 -7.87
N THR A 26 16.23 15.24 -6.85
CA THR A 26 17.30 14.25 -6.97
C THR A 26 16.91 13.14 -7.94
N LYS A 27 15.63 12.72 -7.97
CA LYS A 27 15.12 11.72 -8.93
C LYS A 27 15.36 12.11 -10.39
N GLN A 28 15.29 13.40 -10.72
CA GLN A 28 15.48 13.90 -12.08
C GLN A 28 16.97 14.06 -12.45
N VAL A 29 17.79 14.45 -11.48
CA VAL A 29 19.20 14.78 -11.70
C VAL A 29 20.10 13.55 -11.59
N ASN A 30 19.80 12.63 -10.66
CA ASN A 30 20.57 11.42 -10.43
C ASN A 30 19.68 10.31 -9.82
N PRO A 31 19.09 9.43 -10.65
CA PRO A 31 18.21 8.36 -10.21
C PRO A 31 18.84 7.36 -9.23
N ASP A 32 20.12 7.02 -9.41
CA ASP A 32 20.81 6.04 -8.57
C ASP A 32 20.98 6.59 -7.15
N LYS A 33 21.45 7.83 -7.05
CA LYS A 33 21.59 8.54 -5.77
C LYS A 33 20.25 8.80 -5.10
N TYR A 34 19.19 8.99 -5.89
CA TYR A 34 17.84 9.09 -5.36
C TYR A 34 17.45 7.77 -4.67
N ARG A 35 17.64 6.62 -5.32
CA ARG A 35 17.31 5.33 -4.72
C ARG A 35 18.09 5.08 -3.43
N GLU A 36 19.40 5.32 -3.43
CA GLU A 36 20.24 5.17 -2.23
C GLU A 36 19.70 5.97 -1.04
N LYS A 37 19.35 7.25 -1.26
CA LYS A 37 18.78 8.10 -0.20
C LYS A 37 17.44 7.62 0.31
N ILE A 38 16.56 7.15 -0.58
CA ILE A 38 15.24 6.65 -0.17
C ILE A 38 15.40 5.35 0.64
N VAL A 39 16.31 4.46 0.23
CA VAL A 39 16.65 3.24 0.98
C VAL A 39 17.23 3.57 2.35
N GLU A 40 18.17 4.52 2.42
CA GLU A 40 18.80 4.94 3.68
C GLU A 40 17.77 5.52 4.66
N GLU A 41 16.91 6.43 4.21
CA GLU A 41 15.87 7.04 5.05
C GLU A 41 14.75 6.06 5.45
N ASN A 42 14.54 4.99 4.68
CA ASN A 42 13.44 4.03 4.90
C ASN A 42 13.96 2.59 5.10
N LYS A 43 15.15 2.45 5.69
CA LYS A 43 15.86 1.17 5.81
C LYS A 43 15.02 0.04 6.40
N TYR A 44 14.21 0.35 7.43
CA TYR A 44 13.36 -0.64 8.06
C TYR A 44 12.31 -1.22 7.09
N LEU A 45 11.64 -0.35 6.33
CA LEU A 45 10.66 -0.76 5.30
C LEU A 45 11.35 -1.55 4.19
N TYR A 46 12.54 -1.14 3.78
CA TYR A 46 13.35 -1.83 2.77
C TYR A 46 13.78 -3.24 3.22
N ASP A 47 14.30 -3.38 4.44
CA ASP A 47 14.80 -4.65 4.96
C ASP A 47 13.67 -5.66 5.25
N HIS A 48 12.54 -5.20 5.79
CA HIS A 48 11.48 -6.08 6.30
C HIS A 48 10.31 -6.25 5.33
N PHE A 49 10.09 -5.28 4.44
CA PHE A 49 9.01 -5.32 3.43
C PHE A 49 9.50 -4.84 2.06
N PRO A 50 10.52 -5.48 1.47
CA PRO A 50 11.12 -5.05 0.21
C PRO A 50 10.09 -4.93 -0.93
N THR A 51 9.12 -5.85 -1.01
CA THR A 51 8.07 -5.80 -2.03
C THR A 51 7.19 -4.55 -1.90
N ILE A 52 6.80 -4.18 -0.68
CA ILE A 52 5.99 -2.97 -0.44
C ILE A 52 6.80 -1.73 -0.78
N PHE A 53 8.08 -1.70 -0.39
CA PHE A 53 8.99 -0.62 -0.72
C PHE A 53 9.11 -0.43 -2.24
N GLU A 54 9.43 -1.48 -2.99
CA GLU A 54 9.62 -1.40 -4.45
C GLU A 54 8.31 -1.01 -5.16
N MET A 55 7.18 -1.61 -4.77
CA MET A 55 5.88 -1.24 -5.33
C MET A 55 5.54 0.24 -5.08
N HIS A 56 5.89 0.77 -3.91
CA HIS A 56 5.68 2.18 -3.61
C HIS A 56 6.63 3.09 -4.39
N MET A 57 7.91 2.71 -4.52
CA MET A 57 8.91 3.43 -5.29
C MET A 57 8.51 3.56 -6.77
N ASP A 58 7.98 2.47 -7.34
CA ASP A 58 7.50 2.37 -8.71
C ASP A 58 6.12 3.03 -8.92
N GLY A 59 5.43 3.47 -7.87
CA GLY A 59 4.06 3.98 -7.94
C GLY A 59 3.01 2.92 -8.30
N LYS A 60 3.35 1.64 -8.12
CA LYS A 60 2.47 0.47 -8.35
C LYS A 60 1.72 0.02 -7.10
N LEU A 61 1.97 0.66 -5.96
CA LEU A 61 1.20 0.40 -4.75
C LEU A 61 -0.25 0.85 -4.98
N ASP A 62 -1.18 -0.10 -4.93
CA ASP A 62 -2.59 0.11 -5.24
C ASP A 62 -3.47 -0.12 -4.00
N SER A 63 -4.79 -0.04 -4.19
CA SER A 63 -5.75 -0.19 -3.11
C SER A 63 -5.64 -1.52 -2.35
N THR A 64 -5.07 -2.56 -2.96
CA THR A 64 -4.86 -3.89 -2.33
C THR A 64 -4.02 -3.76 -1.07
N PHE A 65 -3.06 -2.83 -1.03
CA PHE A 65 -2.26 -2.57 0.16
C PHE A 65 -3.13 -2.15 1.35
N PHE A 66 -4.11 -1.26 1.16
CA PHE A 66 -5.00 -0.86 2.25
C PHE A 66 -5.95 -1.97 2.66
N GLU A 67 -6.35 -2.84 1.74
CA GLU A 67 -7.12 -4.03 2.09
C GLU A 67 -6.32 -4.99 2.96
N MET A 68 -5.05 -5.22 2.63
CA MET A 68 -4.13 -6.00 3.46
C MET A 68 -3.96 -5.38 4.85
N LEU A 69 -3.83 -4.05 4.94
CA LEU A 69 -3.77 -3.35 6.23
C LEU A 69 -5.07 -3.52 7.05
N LYS A 70 -6.24 -3.46 6.41
CA LYS A 70 -7.55 -3.68 7.07
C LYS A 70 -7.66 -5.10 7.60
N LEU A 71 -7.30 -6.11 6.79
CA LEU A 71 -7.31 -7.51 7.22
C LEU A 71 -6.35 -7.73 8.38
N ARG A 72 -5.14 -7.19 8.28
CA ARG A 72 -4.13 -7.25 9.33
C ARG A 72 -4.62 -6.63 10.65
N ARG A 73 -5.33 -5.51 10.57
CA ARG A 73 -5.98 -4.90 11.75
C ARG A 73 -7.06 -5.80 12.37
N LYS A 74 -7.86 -6.49 11.55
CA LYS A 74 -8.87 -7.44 12.06
C LYS A 74 -8.22 -8.62 12.77
N VAL A 75 -7.09 -9.10 12.25
CA VAL A 75 -6.28 -10.11 12.93
C VAL A 75 -5.75 -9.61 14.27
N GLU A 76 -5.22 -8.38 14.30
CA GLU A 76 -4.73 -7.76 15.54
C GLU A 76 -5.82 -7.61 16.60
N LEU A 77 -7.07 -7.37 16.18
CA LEU A 77 -8.23 -7.27 17.05
C LEU A 77 -8.80 -8.64 17.46
N GLY A 78 -8.28 -9.74 16.89
CA GLY A 78 -8.80 -11.09 17.12
C GLY A 78 -10.16 -11.36 16.45
N GLU A 79 -10.62 -10.47 15.56
CA GLU A 79 -11.87 -10.64 14.80
C GLU A 79 -11.74 -11.70 13.70
N LEU A 80 -10.51 -12.00 13.30
CA LEU A 80 -10.20 -12.85 12.15
C LEU A 80 -8.85 -13.53 12.38
N THR A 81 -8.67 -14.76 11.92
CA THR A 81 -7.39 -15.48 12.05
C THR A 81 -6.44 -15.17 10.88
N ASP A 82 -5.13 -15.35 11.07
CA ASP A 82 -4.14 -15.17 9.99
C ASP A 82 -4.49 -16.02 8.74
N ASP A 83 -5.00 -17.23 8.94
CA ASP A 83 -5.41 -18.14 7.87
C ASP A 83 -6.63 -17.62 7.10
N GLU A 84 -7.64 -17.11 7.82
CA GLU A 84 -8.82 -16.50 7.19
C GLU A 84 -8.43 -15.25 6.41
N ALA A 85 -7.53 -14.42 6.95
CA ALA A 85 -7.08 -13.19 6.29
C ALA A 85 -6.38 -13.53 4.97
N SER A 86 -5.53 -14.57 5.02
CA SER A 86 -4.80 -15.09 3.87
C SER A 86 -5.72 -15.65 2.79
N ARG A 87 -6.80 -16.35 3.17
CA ARG A 87 -7.81 -16.84 2.22
C ARG A 87 -8.56 -15.70 1.53
N VAL A 88 -8.97 -14.68 2.29
CA VAL A 88 -9.71 -13.53 1.73
C VAL A 88 -8.87 -12.79 0.70
N ILE A 89 -7.60 -12.49 1.03
CA ILE A 89 -6.74 -11.78 0.08
C ILE A 89 -6.34 -12.66 -1.10
N GLY A 90 -6.10 -13.95 -0.88
CA GLY A 90 -5.79 -14.92 -1.93
C GLY A 90 -6.91 -15.05 -2.95
N GLN A 91 -8.17 -15.12 -2.50
CA GLN A 91 -9.34 -15.16 -3.38
C GLN A 91 -9.45 -13.88 -4.22
N LYS A 92 -9.29 -12.71 -3.60
CA LYS A 92 -9.31 -11.43 -4.34
C LYS A 92 -8.23 -11.33 -5.41
N LEU A 93 -7.02 -11.79 -5.12
CA LEU A 93 -5.93 -11.83 -6.10
C LEU A 93 -6.24 -12.80 -7.24
N PHE A 94 -6.81 -13.97 -6.93
CA PHE A 94 -7.27 -14.93 -7.94
C PHE A 94 -8.35 -14.33 -8.85
N ASP A 95 -9.39 -13.74 -8.26
CA ASP A 95 -10.50 -13.13 -9.00
C ASP A 95 -10.02 -11.99 -9.91
N ARG A 96 -8.94 -11.33 -9.53
CA ARG A 96 -8.39 -10.19 -10.27
C ARG A 96 -7.41 -10.57 -11.38
N PHE A 97 -6.54 -11.55 -11.15
CA PHE A 97 -5.46 -11.89 -12.08
C PHE A 97 -5.70 -13.17 -12.87
N VAL A 98 -6.50 -14.09 -12.33
CA VAL A 98 -6.69 -15.43 -12.90
C VAL A 98 -8.07 -15.57 -13.53
N ALA A 99 -9.15 -15.19 -12.84
CA ALA A 99 -10.51 -15.30 -13.35
C ALA A 99 -10.74 -14.57 -14.71
N PRO A 100 -10.17 -13.38 -14.98
CA PRO A 100 -10.34 -12.70 -16.27
C PRO A 100 -9.62 -13.41 -17.42
N VAL A 101 -8.56 -14.18 -17.12
CA VAL A 101 -7.78 -14.93 -18.11
C VAL A 101 -8.46 -16.25 -18.48
N ILE A 102 -9.19 -16.84 -17.53
CA ILE A 102 -9.88 -18.13 -17.71
C ILE A 102 -11.31 -17.95 -18.29
N GLY A 103 -11.86 -16.73 -18.30
CA GLY A 103 -12.92 -16.34 -19.24
C GLY A 103 -14.34 -16.20 -18.69
N THR A 104 -14.56 -15.87 -17.42
CA THR A 104 -15.92 -15.82 -16.82
C THR A 104 -16.32 -14.53 -16.10
N SER A 105 -15.56 -13.44 -16.22
CA SER A 105 -15.94 -12.16 -15.59
C SER A 105 -15.49 -10.95 -16.41
N PRO A 106 -16.26 -9.85 -16.45
CA PRO A 106 -15.79 -8.59 -17.02
C PRO A 106 -14.50 -8.14 -16.33
N PRO A 107 -13.62 -7.39 -17.03
CA PRO A 107 -12.34 -6.97 -16.48
C PRO A 107 -12.56 -6.24 -15.15
N PRO A 108 -11.85 -6.63 -14.08
CA PRO A 108 -12.02 -6.03 -12.76
C PRO A 108 -11.76 -4.52 -12.87
N GLU A 109 -12.59 -3.73 -12.18
CA GLU A 109 -12.37 -2.30 -12.08
C GLU A 109 -10.93 -2.04 -11.62
N LYS A 110 -10.23 -1.14 -12.31
CA LYS A 110 -8.86 -0.79 -11.94
C LYS A 110 -8.90 -0.32 -10.48
N PRO A 111 -8.10 -0.92 -9.58
CA PRO A 111 -8.03 -0.42 -8.23
C PRO A 111 -7.59 1.05 -8.24
N LEU A 112 -8.09 1.80 -7.28
CA LEU A 112 -7.56 3.13 -6.98
C LEU A 112 -6.06 2.98 -6.68
N SER A 113 -5.24 3.79 -7.33
CA SER A 113 -3.84 3.91 -6.96
C SER A 113 -3.73 4.43 -5.53
N TYR A 114 -2.60 4.16 -4.86
CA TYR A 114 -2.30 4.71 -3.54
C TYR A 114 -2.56 6.22 -3.46
N SER A 115 -2.13 6.95 -4.49
CA SER A 115 -2.28 8.40 -4.57
C SER A 115 -3.73 8.86 -4.69
N GLU A 116 -4.59 8.09 -5.36
CA GLU A 116 -6.02 8.40 -5.53
C GLU A 116 -6.80 8.11 -4.26
N TYR A 117 -6.50 7.00 -3.57
CA TYR A 117 -7.08 6.67 -2.28
C TYR A 117 -6.91 7.84 -1.30
N TYR A 118 -5.69 8.34 -1.13
CA TYR A 118 -5.46 9.47 -0.23
C TYR A 118 -6.09 10.79 -0.69
N LYS A 119 -6.27 11.03 -2.00
CA LYS A 119 -7.00 12.21 -2.50
C LYS A 119 -8.49 12.14 -2.16
N GLN A 120 -9.09 10.95 -2.22
CA GLN A 120 -10.49 10.74 -1.86
C GLN A 120 -10.74 10.99 -0.36
N TYR A 121 -9.91 10.42 0.52
CA TYR A 121 -10.05 10.68 1.97
C TYR A 121 -9.67 12.11 2.38
N ALA A 122 -8.80 12.79 1.61
CA ALA A 122 -8.50 14.22 1.83
C ALA A 122 -9.61 15.16 1.33
N SER A 123 -10.51 14.69 0.45
CA SER A 123 -11.69 15.43 0.01
C SER A 123 -12.90 15.17 0.91
N ASP A 124 -13.08 13.93 1.39
CA ASP A 124 -14.11 13.58 2.38
C ASP A 124 -13.94 14.33 3.71
N SER A 125 -12.73 14.78 4.03
CA SER A 125 -12.46 15.61 5.21
C SER A 125 -12.76 17.11 5.02
N LYS A 126 -13.22 17.52 3.82
CA LYS A 126 -13.66 18.91 3.53
C LYS A 126 -15.17 19.06 3.37
N GLU A 127 -15.94 17.98 3.31
CA GLU A 127 -17.41 18.02 3.35
C GLU A 127 -17.92 17.56 4.72
N ALA A 128 -17.61 18.33 5.76
CA ALA A 128 -18.50 18.39 6.91
C ALA A 128 -19.59 19.43 6.58
N PRO A 129 -20.89 19.10 6.66
CA PRO A 129 -21.95 20.05 6.38
C PRO A 129 -21.90 21.16 7.44
N SER A 130 -21.61 22.39 7.02
CA SER A 130 -21.96 23.57 7.79
C SER A 130 -23.48 23.64 7.85
N SER A 131 -24.05 23.26 8.99
CA SER A 131 -25.41 23.60 9.40
C SER A 131 -25.65 25.11 9.41
#